data_AF-A0A9W8HPW8-F1
#
_entry.id   AF-A0A9W8HPW8-F1
#
_cell.length_a   1.000
_cell.length_b   1.000
_cell.length_c   1.000
_cell.angle_alpha   90.00
_cell.angle_beta   90.00
_cell.angle_gamma   90.00
#
_symmetry.space_group_name_H-M   'P 1'
#
loop_
_entity.id
_entity.type
_entity.pdbx_description
1 polymer ?
#
loop_
_entity_poly.entity_id
_entity_poly.type
_entity_poly.pdbx_seq_one_letter_code
_entity_poly.pdbx_strand_id
1 'polypeptide(L)'
;MSLTSQVPLGEGVPPNTRNAVSVSLPTWDDNVGYEKADPRVLDRMKNGYPRFFIARSIQALAAYFERRLALPGESAMLFPSVLAAERCVVFIHDQVQKQQQSSSRACYRVPGPGQVRIVQHVVEPVDKKAASQDSMSRVPEAHVTVYCVLFPEDLFSLAKQYWQHTGTGISSRLAEYCMRIEHANDECEQEAGLRQRKNLGGYRRGASSGNGVNALEQGESAGLDLEVSAYVEERFGRNFDPKYASEMKLALRRRIAGALTEDEEEHGAQVQRGVAGLSAEDVFLVATGMSAVFYAHQSLLTMRQGKSICFGFPYTDTLKILEKFGPGAYFLGHGEGSDYEELERILERHAQTPDDPILAIFTECPSNPLLKTADLPRLHQLATRFNVALVVDETIGNFVNIDALSYADIVVSSLTKVFS
;
A
#
# COMPACT_ATOMS: atom_id res chain seq x y z
N MET A 1 -32.05 -9.75 -23.77
CA MET A 1 -31.46 -8.79 -22.82
C MET A 1 -29.95 -8.93 -22.92
N SER A 2 -29.27 -7.97 -23.55
CA SER A 2 -27.82 -8.05 -23.72
C SER A 2 -27.15 -7.98 -22.35
N LEU A 3 -26.45 -9.05 -22.01
CA LEU A 3 -25.53 -9.10 -20.89
C LEU A 3 -24.55 -7.92 -20.99
N THR A 4 -24.24 -7.32 -19.84
CA THR A 4 -23.25 -6.25 -19.62
C THR A 4 -22.07 -6.34 -20.59
N SER A 5 -21.72 -5.25 -21.27
CA SER A 5 -20.53 -5.22 -22.14
C SER A 5 -19.32 -5.66 -21.33
N GLN A 6 -18.62 -6.70 -21.80
CA GLN A 6 -17.44 -7.21 -21.15
C GLN A 6 -16.37 -6.10 -21.07
N VAL A 7 -15.85 -5.85 -19.86
CA VAL A 7 -14.81 -4.84 -19.63
C VAL A 7 -13.53 -5.28 -20.36
N PRO A 8 -12.93 -4.44 -21.23
CA PRO A 8 -11.73 -4.83 -21.98
C PRO A 8 -10.55 -5.22 -21.10
N LEU A 9 -9.67 -6.08 -21.61
CA LEU A 9 -8.45 -6.50 -20.93
C LEU A 9 -7.62 -5.29 -20.47
N GLY A 10 -7.22 -5.29 -19.19
CA GLY A 10 -6.34 -4.27 -18.62
C GLY A 10 -7.05 -2.99 -18.18
N GLU A 11 -8.37 -2.89 -18.37
CA GLU A 11 -9.20 -1.78 -17.89
C GLU A 11 -9.66 -1.98 -16.44
N GLY A 12 -9.98 -0.87 -15.78
CA GLY A 12 -10.46 -0.88 -14.39
C GLY A 12 -11.83 -1.50 -14.21
N VAL A 13 -12.02 -2.14 -13.07
CA VAL A 13 -13.31 -2.66 -12.62
C VAL A 13 -13.70 -1.96 -11.30
N PRO A 14 -14.83 -1.22 -11.27
CA PRO A 14 -15.73 -0.91 -12.38
C PRO A 14 -15.09 -0.04 -13.48
N PRO A 15 -15.61 -0.06 -14.73
CA PRO A 15 -15.13 0.82 -15.81
C PRO A 15 -15.13 2.29 -15.42
N ASN A 16 -14.24 3.08 -16.03
CA ASN A 16 -14.08 4.52 -15.81
C ASN A 16 -13.82 4.91 -14.33
N THR A 17 -13.35 3.96 -13.53
CA THR A 17 -12.91 4.24 -12.15
C THR A 17 -11.44 4.63 -12.17
N ARG A 18 -11.17 5.94 -12.06
CA ARG A 18 -9.82 6.54 -12.12
C ARG A 18 -8.78 5.87 -11.22
N ASN A 19 -9.20 5.50 -10.01
CA ASN A 19 -8.35 4.87 -8.99
C ASN A 19 -8.79 3.41 -8.70
N ALA A 20 -9.19 2.67 -9.74
CA ALA A 20 -9.61 1.28 -9.61
C ALA A 20 -8.50 0.41 -9.00
N VAL A 21 -8.88 -0.45 -8.05
CA VAL A 21 -7.98 -1.43 -7.43
C VAL A 21 -8.09 -2.83 -8.06
N SER A 22 -9.06 -3.01 -8.97
CA SER A 22 -9.34 -4.23 -9.70
C SER A 22 -9.23 -3.97 -11.20
N VAL A 23 -8.77 -4.99 -11.94
CA VAL A 23 -8.52 -4.93 -13.38
C VAL A 23 -9.23 -6.09 -14.08
N SER A 24 -9.71 -5.86 -15.29
CA SER A 24 -10.36 -6.89 -16.09
C SER A 24 -9.34 -7.81 -16.74
N LEU A 25 -9.47 -9.12 -16.46
CA LEU A 25 -8.83 -10.22 -17.19
C LEU A 25 -9.97 -11.08 -17.77
N PRO A 26 -10.49 -10.72 -18.96
CA PRO A 26 -11.81 -11.18 -19.42
C PRO A 26 -11.87 -12.66 -19.78
N THR A 27 -10.74 -13.29 -20.11
CA THR A 27 -10.65 -14.71 -20.46
C THR A 27 -9.71 -15.49 -19.53
N TRP A 28 -9.84 -16.82 -19.52
CA TRP A 28 -8.90 -17.67 -18.78
C TRP A 28 -7.46 -17.55 -19.33
N ASP A 29 -7.32 -17.40 -20.65
CA ASP A 29 -6.02 -17.18 -21.29
C ASP A 29 -5.38 -15.85 -20.88
N ASP A 30 -6.18 -14.83 -20.54
CA ASP A 30 -5.67 -13.58 -19.96
C ASP A 30 -5.17 -13.77 -18.53
N ASN A 31 -5.85 -14.59 -17.72
CA ASN A 31 -5.39 -14.93 -16.37
C ASN A 31 -4.07 -15.72 -16.43
N VAL A 32 -4.00 -16.74 -17.28
CA VAL A 32 -2.78 -17.52 -17.51
C VAL A 32 -1.66 -16.64 -18.07
N GLY A 33 -1.97 -15.74 -19.00
CA GLY A 33 -1.01 -14.81 -19.58
C GLY A 33 -0.49 -13.80 -18.56
N TYR A 34 -1.35 -13.29 -17.67
CA TYR A 34 -0.95 -12.42 -16.56
C TYR A 34 0.06 -13.11 -15.63
N GLU A 35 -0.26 -14.33 -15.18
CA GLU A 35 0.62 -15.11 -14.28
C GLU A 35 1.96 -15.52 -14.94
N LYS A 36 1.97 -15.71 -16.26
CA LYS A 36 3.18 -16.04 -17.03
C LYS A 36 3.95 -14.83 -17.53
N ALA A 37 3.51 -13.61 -17.17
CA ALA A 37 4.09 -12.35 -17.66
C ALA A 37 4.13 -12.25 -19.21
N ASP A 38 3.08 -12.74 -19.88
CA ASP A 38 2.93 -12.63 -21.34
C ASP A 38 2.78 -11.15 -21.75
N PRO A 39 3.66 -10.62 -22.65
CA PRO A 39 3.56 -9.25 -23.16
C PRO A 39 2.19 -8.90 -23.71
N ARG A 40 1.48 -9.86 -24.34
CA ARG A 40 0.11 -9.67 -24.86
C ARG A 40 -0.85 -9.13 -23.79
N VAL A 41 -0.65 -9.58 -22.55
CA VAL A 41 -1.47 -9.18 -21.39
C VAL A 41 -0.87 -7.95 -20.73
N LEU A 42 0.43 -8.00 -20.38
CA LEU A 42 1.08 -6.93 -19.62
C LEU A 42 1.06 -5.58 -20.34
N ASP A 43 1.24 -5.56 -21.66
CA ASP A 43 1.23 -4.33 -22.46
C ASP A 43 -0.15 -3.68 -22.54
N ARG A 44 -1.21 -4.44 -22.24
CA ARG A 44 -2.59 -3.95 -22.20
C ARG A 44 -3.00 -3.41 -20.82
N MET A 45 -2.23 -3.70 -19.78
CA MET A 45 -2.56 -3.30 -18.40
C MET A 45 -2.45 -1.78 -18.23
N LYS A 46 -3.59 -1.11 -18.03
CA LYS A 46 -3.65 0.32 -17.69
C LYS A 46 -3.60 0.55 -16.19
N ASN A 47 -4.14 -0.40 -15.42
CA ASN A 47 -4.12 -0.43 -13.97
C ASN A 47 -3.92 -1.86 -13.47
N GLY A 48 -3.92 -2.01 -12.15
CA GLY A 48 -3.84 -3.30 -11.48
C GLY A 48 -3.91 -3.09 -9.98
N TYR A 49 -3.79 -4.19 -9.24
CA TYR A 49 -3.80 -4.10 -7.79
C TYR A 49 -2.58 -3.29 -7.29
N PRO A 50 -2.76 -2.23 -6.45
CA PRO A 50 -1.73 -1.19 -6.20
C PRO A 50 -0.35 -1.68 -5.72
N ARG A 51 -0.28 -2.85 -5.09
CA ARG A 51 0.99 -3.44 -4.64
C ARG A 51 1.76 -4.19 -5.74
N PHE A 52 1.07 -4.72 -6.75
CA PHE A 52 1.66 -5.46 -7.87
C PHE A 52 1.90 -4.56 -9.08
N PHE A 53 0.96 -3.63 -9.31
CA PHE A 53 1.02 -2.63 -10.35
C PHE A 53 1.14 -1.24 -9.70
N ILE A 54 2.33 -0.65 -9.77
CA ILE A 54 2.54 0.74 -9.35
C ILE A 54 1.73 1.62 -10.30
N ALA A 55 0.75 2.35 -9.79
CA ALA A 55 -0.18 3.12 -10.63
C ALA A 55 0.55 4.11 -11.55
N ARG A 56 0.00 4.37 -12.74
CA ARG A 56 0.60 5.28 -13.72
C ARG A 56 0.79 6.70 -13.19
N SER A 57 -0.09 7.18 -12.30
CA SER A 57 0.07 8.47 -11.63
C SER A 57 1.28 8.50 -10.70
N ILE A 58 1.56 7.39 -9.99
CA ILE A 58 2.76 7.24 -9.15
C ILE A 58 4.01 7.18 -10.02
N GLN A 59 3.97 6.43 -11.13
CA GLN A 59 5.08 6.37 -12.10
C GLN A 59 5.38 7.75 -12.70
N ALA A 60 4.34 8.52 -13.04
CA ALA A 60 4.49 9.88 -13.56
C ALA A 60 5.15 10.82 -12.54
N LEU A 61 4.73 10.75 -11.26
CA LEU A 61 5.35 11.52 -10.19
C LEU A 61 6.78 11.07 -9.90
N ALA A 62 7.06 9.76 -9.93
CA ALA A 62 8.42 9.24 -9.78
C ALA A 62 9.33 9.77 -10.90
N ALA A 63 8.89 9.69 -12.15
CA ALA A 63 9.63 10.24 -13.29
C ALA A 63 9.81 11.76 -13.21
N TYR A 64 8.83 12.48 -12.64
CA TYR A 64 8.94 13.91 -12.38
C TYR A 64 10.08 14.21 -11.39
N PHE A 65 10.11 13.49 -10.26
CA PHE A 65 11.17 13.64 -9.27
C PHE A 65 12.51 13.12 -9.75
N GLU A 66 12.57 12.06 -10.55
CA GLU A 66 13.80 11.57 -11.17
C GLU A 66 14.47 12.66 -12.01
N ARG A 67 13.71 13.35 -12.87
CA ARG A 67 14.24 14.44 -13.70
C ARG A 67 14.83 15.60 -12.88
N ARG A 68 14.33 15.82 -11.65
CA ARG A 68 14.73 16.95 -10.80
C ARG A 68 15.78 16.58 -9.75
N LEU A 69 15.78 15.34 -9.27
CA LEU A 69 16.49 14.93 -8.05
C LEU A 69 17.46 13.75 -8.26
N ALA A 70 17.27 12.95 -9.31
CA ALA A 70 18.07 11.75 -9.55
C ALA A 70 19.33 12.04 -10.37
N LEU A 71 20.37 11.24 -10.15
CA LEU A 71 21.55 11.19 -10.99
C LEU A 71 21.29 10.28 -12.22
N PRO A 72 22.07 10.39 -13.30
CA PRO A 72 21.94 9.48 -14.44
C PRO A 72 22.06 8.01 -14.04
N GLY A 73 21.11 7.17 -14.46
CA GLY A 73 21.07 5.74 -14.14
C GLY A 73 20.44 5.40 -12.78
N GLU A 74 19.81 6.36 -12.12
CA GLU A 74 19.02 6.14 -10.91
C GLU A 74 17.52 6.11 -11.19
N SER A 75 16.79 5.40 -10.34
CA SER A 75 15.32 5.39 -10.29
C SER A 75 14.82 5.83 -8.91
N ALA A 76 13.54 6.18 -8.83
CA ALA A 76 12.89 6.62 -7.59
C ALA A 76 11.76 5.66 -7.15
N MET A 77 11.68 5.43 -5.84
CA MET A 77 10.51 4.84 -5.18
C MET A 77 9.97 5.83 -4.13
N LEU A 78 8.65 6.05 -4.12
CA LEU A 78 8.03 7.15 -3.38
C LEU A 78 7.28 6.68 -2.14
N PHE A 79 7.55 7.31 -0.99
CA PHE A 79 6.93 6.95 0.29
C PHE A 79 6.30 8.17 1.00
N PRO A 80 5.21 7.98 1.74
CA PRO A 80 4.53 9.06 2.47
C PRO A 80 5.17 9.35 3.84
N SER A 81 6.19 8.60 4.25
CA SER A 81 6.82 8.69 5.57
C SER A 81 8.32 8.40 5.49
N VAL A 82 9.09 9.13 6.29
CA VAL A 82 10.54 8.93 6.43
C VAL A 82 10.85 7.51 6.89
N LEU A 83 10.09 6.97 7.84
CA LEU A 83 10.31 5.62 8.37
C LEU A 83 10.08 4.53 7.31
N ALA A 84 9.14 4.74 6.39
CA ALA A 84 8.91 3.81 5.29
C ALA A 84 10.06 3.88 4.26
N ALA A 85 10.56 5.09 3.98
CA ALA A 85 11.71 5.29 3.10
C ALA A 85 13.00 4.70 3.69
N GLU A 86 13.29 4.94 4.97
CA GLU A 86 14.45 4.37 5.69
C GLU A 86 14.43 2.85 5.68
N ARG A 87 13.28 2.24 5.97
CA ARG A 87 13.14 0.78 5.89
C ARG A 87 13.33 0.24 4.47
N CYS A 88 12.93 0.98 3.43
CA CYS A 88 13.21 0.61 2.04
C CYS A 88 14.72 0.61 1.76
N VAL A 89 15.44 1.64 2.21
CA VAL A 89 16.91 1.73 2.10
C VAL A 89 17.57 0.54 2.79
N VAL A 90 17.21 0.28 4.05
CA VAL A 90 17.74 -0.85 4.84
C VAL A 90 17.44 -2.17 4.14
N PHE A 91 16.22 -2.36 3.64
CA PHE A 91 15.83 -3.58 2.92
C PHE A 91 16.66 -3.79 1.66
N ILE A 92 16.88 -2.76 0.83
CA ILE A 92 17.71 -2.87 -0.37
C ILE A 92 19.12 -3.33 0.02
N HIS A 93 19.74 -2.71 1.03
CA HIS A 93 21.08 -3.09 1.48
C HIS A 93 21.15 -4.52 2.02
N ASP A 94 20.21 -4.92 2.87
CA ASP A 94 20.14 -6.28 3.44
C ASP A 94 19.99 -7.35 2.35
N GLN A 95 19.10 -7.12 1.37
CA GLN A 95 18.87 -8.09 0.30
C GLN A 95 20.09 -8.21 -0.64
N VAL A 96 20.77 -7.11 -0.94
CA VAL A 96 22.02 -7.15 -1.71
C VAL A 96 23.10 -7.94 -0.97
N GLN A 97 23.25 -7.73 0.33
CA GLN A 97 24.22 -8.45 1.16
C GLN A 97 23.91 -9.95 1.25
N LYS A 98 22.65 -10.32 1.51
CA LYS A 98 22.22 -11.74 1.56
C LYS A 98 22.52 -12.47 0.25
N GLN A 99 22.25 -11.83 -0.90
CA GLN A 99 22.51 -12.45 -2.19
C GLN A 99 24.00 -12.62 -2.51
N GLN A 100 24.87 -11.76 -1.96
CA GLN A 100 26.32 -11.92 -2.09
C GLN A 100 26.85 -13.10 -1.28
N GLN A 101 26.20 -13.43 -0.16
CA GLN A 101 26.58 -14.56 0.69
C GLN A 101 26.06 -15.89 0.14
N SER A 102 24.87 -15.90 -0.46
CA SER A 102 24.18 -17.14 -0.86
C SER A 102 24.46 -17.62 -2.29
N SER A 103 25.02 -16.80 -3.19
CA SER A 103 25.21 -17.17 -4.61
C SER A 103 26.67 -17.12 -5.07
N SER A 104 27.09 -18.11 -5.87
CA SER A 104 28.40 -18.13 -6.55
C SER A 104 28.54 -17.04 -7.63
N ARG A 105 27.42 -16.39 -8.02
CA ARG A 105 27.36 -15.17 -8.84
C ARG A 105 26.41 -14.17 -8.19
N ALA A 106 26.95 -13.05 -7.70
CA ALA A 106 26.14 -11.95 -7.18
C ALA A 106 25.27 -11.34 -8.31
N CYS A 107 23.96 -11.25 -8.08
CA CYS A 107 23.02 -10.66 -9.03
C CYS A 107 23.07 -9.12 -9.01
N TYR A 108 23.35 -8.53 -7.85
CA TYR A 108 23.44 -7.08 -7.65
C TYR A 108 24.80 -6.66 -7.14
N ARG A 109 25.26 -5.49 -7.58
CA ARG A 109 26.46 -4.84 -7.04
C ARG A 109 26.14 -4.23 -5.67
N VAL A 110 27.08 -4.29 -4.71
CA VAL A 110 26.95 -3.49 -3.47
C VAL A 110 26.88 -2.02 -3.86
N PRO A 111 25.80 -1.30 -3.52
CA PRO A 111 25.77 0.14 -3.72
C PRO A 111 26.78 0.81 -2.79
N GLY A 112 27.60 1.70 -3.34
CA GLY A 112 28.51 2.56 -2.59
C GLY A 112 27.78 3.60 -1.72
N PRO A 113 28.51 4.32 -0.87
CA PRO A 113 27.93 5.34 0.00
C PRO A 113 27.13 6.38 -0.80
N GLY A 114 25.89 6.64 -0.38
CA GLY A 114 25.00 7.62 -1.00
C GLY A 114 24.33 7.19 -2.32
N GLN A 115 24.65 6.01 -2.86
CA GLN A 115 23.97 5.51 -4.06
C GLN A 115 22.53 5.12 -3.78
N VAL A 116 22.22 4.62 -2.57
CA VAL A 116 20.84 4.47 -2.09
C VAL A 116 20.60 5.55 -1.04
N ARG A 117 19.73 6.51 -1.33
CA ARG A 117 19.50 7.69 -0.46
C ARG A 117 18.06 8.15 -0.45
N ILE A 118 17.71 8.92 0.57
CA ILE A 118 16.39 9.53 0.72
C ILE A 118 16.50 11.02 0.40
N VAL A 119 15.65 11.50 -0.48
CA VAL A 119 15.41 12.93 -0.69
C VAL A 119 14.03 13.27 -0.17
N GLN A 120 13.97 14.17 0.81
CA GLN A 120 12.72 14.73 1.30
C GLN A 120 12.29 15.87 0.36
N HIS A 121 11.11 15.73 -0.25
CA HIS A 121 10.54 16.74 -1.13
C HIS A 121 9.23 17.26 -0.54
N VAL A 122 9.13 18.57 -0.36
CA VAL A 122 7.92 19.22 0.13
C VAL A 122 7.14 19.75 -1.06
N VAL A 123 5.93 19.24 -1.23
CA VAL A 123 4.98 19.68 -2.25
C VAL A 123 4.08 20.75 -1.65
N GLU A 124 4.27 21.99 -2.08
CA GLU A 124 3.47 23.14 -1.67
C GLU A 124 3.22 24.09 -2.86
N PRO A 125 2.03 24.73 -2.95
CA PRO A 125 1.75 25.68 -4.02
C PRO A 125 2.55 26.97 -3.84
N VAL A 126 3.19 27.43 -4.92
CA VAL A 126 3.97 28.69 -4.94
C VAL A 126 3.09 29.91 -4.69
N ASP A 127 1.86 29.94 -5.21
CA ASP A 127 0.87 30.98 -4.92
C ASP A 127 -0.29 30.42 -4.06
N LYS A 128 -0.21 30.68 -2.75
CA LYS A 128 -1.24 30.30 -1.77
C LYS A 128 -2.60 30.95 -2.03
N LYS A 129 -2.66 32.08 -2.75
CA LYS A 129 -3.91 32.78 -3.06
C LYS A 129 -4.59 32.19 -4.29
N ALA A 130 -3.84 31.87 -5.35
CA ALA A 130 -4.37 31.17 -6.53
C ALA A 130 -4.92 29.78 -6.17
N ALA A 131 -4.25 29.07 -5.26
CA ALA A 131 -4.69 27.76 -4.74
C ALA A 131 -5.99 27.79 -3.92
N SER A 132 -6.50 28.98 -3.55
CA SER A 132 -7.72 29.15 -2.76
C SER A 132 -8.98 29.49 -3.59
N GLN A 133 -8.80 29.81 -4.88
CA GLN A 133 -9.87 30.31 -5.75
C GLN A 133 -10.41 29.28 -6.76
N ASP A 134 -9.78 28.11 -6.89
CA ASP A 134 -10.33 27.03 -7.71
C ASP A 134 -11.49 26.38 -6.93
N SER A 135 -12.71 26.42 -7.47
CA SER A 135 -13.91 25.81 -6.85
C SER A 135 -13.79 24.28 -6.67
N MET A 136 -12.80 23.65 -7.31
CA MET A 136 -12.36 22.26 -7.13
C MET A 136 -11.12 22.12 -6.22
N SER A 137 -10.51 23.24 -5.82
CA SER A 137 -9.45 23.31 -4.81
C SER A 137 -10.05 23.16 -3.41
N ARG A 138 -10.44 21.93 -3.11
CA ARG A 138 -10.15 21.38 -1.78
C ARG A 138 -8.66 21.04 -1.69
N VAL A 139 -7.77 21.91 -2.19
CA VAL A 139 -6.34 21.80 -1.95
C VAL A 139 -6.22 22.07 -0.46
N PRO A 140 -5.93 21.08 0.38
CA PRO A 140 -5.68 21.37 1.77
C PRO A 140 -4.58 22.43 1.78
N GLU A 141 -4.67 23.44 2.64
CA GLU A 141 -3.55 24.35 2.96
C GLU A 141 -2.29 23.58 3.45
N ALA A 142 -2.38 22.25 3.55
CA ALA A 142 -1.34 21.33 3.95
C ALA A 142 -0.33 21.09 2.81
N HIS A 143 0.87 21.58 3.06
CA HIS A 143 2.09 21.02 2.49
C HIS A 143 2.08 19.49 2.66
N VAL A 144 2.47 18.77 1.61
CA VAL A 144 2.65 17.32 1.66
C VAL A 144 4.13 17.02 1.52
N THR A 145 4.66 16.21 2.43
CA THR A 145 6.04 15.72 2.29
C THR A 145 6.03 14.35 1.63
N VAL A 146 6.78 14.22 0.52
CA VAL A 146 7.05 12.94 -0.14
C VAL A 146 8.52 12.60 0.05
N TYR A 147 8.80 11.35 0.43
CA TYR A 147 10.15 10.85 0.61
C TYR A 147 10.51 10.00 -0.61
N CYS A 148 11.48 10.47 -1.39
CA CYS A 148 11.96 9.81 -2.61
C CYS A 148 13.20 8.97 -2.26
N VAL A 149 13.09 7.66 -2.33
CA VAL A 149 14.27 6.78 -2.24
C VAL A 149 14.85 6.66 -3.63
N LEU A 150 16.04 7.23 -3.82
CA LEU A 150 16.81 7.19 -5.06
C LEU A 150 17.85 6.07 -4.97
N PHE A 151 17.96 5.26 -6.02
CA PHE A 151 18.84 4.10 -6.09
C PHE A 151 19.24 3.79 -7.54
N PRO A 152 20.37 3.08 -7.79
CA PRO A 152 20.72 2.57 -9.11
C PRO A 152 19.58 1.74 -9.73
N GLU A 153 19.23 1.99 -10.99
CA GLU A 153 18.07 1.39 -11.67
C GLU A 153 18.04 -0.15 -11.62
N ASP A 154 19.20 -0.81 -11.58
CA ASP A 154 19.31 -2.26 -11.45
C ASP A 154 18.75 -2.79 -10.11
N LEU A 155 18.63 -1.94 -9.08
CA LEU A 155 18.03 -2.28 -7.79
C LEU A 155 16.50 -2.09 -7.74
N PHE A 156 15.86 -1.66 -8.85
CA PHE A 156 14.41 -1.42 -8.89
C PHE A 156 13.59 -2.64 -8.48
N SER A 157 14.04 -3.84 -8.84
CA SER A 157 13.37 -5.09 -8.45
C SER A 157 13.32 -5.29 -6.93
N LEU A 158 14.35 -4.85 -6.19
CA LEU A 158 14.41 -4.92 -4.73
C LEU A 158 13.52 -3.85 -4.09
N ALA A 159 13.59 -2.62 -4.59
CA ALA A 159 12.70 -1.54 -4.16
C ALA A 159 11.23 -1.92 -4.39
N LYS A 160 10.90 -2.53 -5.54
CA LYS A 160 9.56 -3.01 -5.86
C LYS A 160 9.12 -4.16 -4.96
N GLN A 161 10.02 -5.04 -4.56
CA GLN A 161 9.71 -6.07 -3.55
C GLN A 161 9.35 -5.44 -2.20
N TYR A 162 10.08 -4.42 -1.76
CA TYR A 162 9.73 -3.68 -0.53
C TYR A 162 8.34 -3.05 -0.65
N TRP A 163 8.07 -2.36 -1.77
CA TRP A 163 6.76 -1.78 -2.09
C TRP A 163 5.64 -2.83 -2.01
N GLN A 164 5.84 -3.95 -2.72
CA GLN A 164 4.85 -5.02 -2.81
C GLN A 164 4.56 -5.62 -1.45
N HIS A 165 5.58 -6.09 -0.72
CA HIS A 165 5.34 -6.84 0.52
C HIS A 165 4.83 -5.91 1.64
N THR A 166 5.36 -4.69 1.78
CA THR A 166 4.97 -3.82 2.90
C THR A 166 3.69 -3.03 2.64
N GLY A 167 3.38 -2.73 1.37
CA GLY A 167 2.25 -1.87 0.99
C GLY A 167 2.35 -0.42 1.52
N THR A 168 3.56 0.05 1.86
CA THR A 168 3.78 1.36 2.51
C THR A 168 4.06 2.52 1.54
N GLY A 169 3.97 2.27 0.24
CA GLY A 169 4.14 3.28 -0.80
C GLY A 169 3.08 4.38 -0.79
N ILE A 170 3.32 5.46 -1.53
CA ILE A 170 2.29 6.51 -1.73
C ILE A 170 1.07 5.95 -2.48
N SER A 171 -0.09 6.56 -2.25
CA SER A 171 -1.31 6.22 -2.99
C SER A 171 -1.36 6.94 -4.35
N SER A 172 -2.15 6.40 -5.28
CA SER A 172 -2.40 7.05 -6.58
C SER A 172 -3.05 8.43 -6.43
N ARG A 173 -3.96 8.59 -5.45
CA ARG A 173 -4.59 9.88 -5.12
C ARG A 173 -3.57 10.90 -4.60
N LEU A 174 -2.63 10.46 -3.75
CA LEU A 174 -1.54 11.32 -3.28
C LEU A 174 -0.65 11.74 -4.44
N ALA A 175 -0.33 10.81 -5.35
CA ALA A 175 0.47 11.13 -6.53
C ALA A 175 -0.20 12.15 -7.45
N GLU A 176 -1.50 12.01 -7.71
CA GLU A 176 -2.28 12.97 -8.51
C GLU A 176 -2.38 14.34 -7.85
N TYR A 177 -2.54 14.38 -6.52
CA TYR A 177 -2.51 15.62 -5.76
C TYR A 177 -1.17 16.33 -5.92
N CYS A 178 -0.05 15.61 -5.71
CA CYS A 178 1.28 16.20 -5.80
C CYS A 178 1.58 16.69 -7.23
N MET A 179 1.29 15.88 -8.25
CA MET A 179 1.52 16.26 -9.65
C MET A 179 0.76 17.53 -10.06
N ARG A 180 -0.46 17.72 -9.54
CA ARG A 180 -1.26 18.92 -9.83
C ARG A 180 -0.58 20.18 -9.30
N ILE A 181 -0.07 20.13 -8.08
CA ILE A 181 0.64 21.26 -7.45
C ILE A 181 1.95 21.53 -8.18
N GLU A 182 2.74 20.49 -8.47
CA GLU A 182 4.02 20.65 -9.16
C GLU A 182 3.87 21.23 -10.56
N HIS A 183 2.85 20.81 -11.33
CA HIS A 183 2.57 21.41 -12.63
C HIS A 183 2.17 22.88 -12.53
N ALA A 184 1.32 23.23 -11.56
CA ALA A 184 0.94 24.63 -11.33
C ALA A 184 2.16 25.49 -10.93
N ASN A 185 3.08 24.92 -10.15
CA ASN A 185 4.34 25.57 -9.79
C ASN A 185 5.24 25.78 -11.02
N ASP A 186 5.39 24.76 -11.86
CA ASP A 186 6.18 24.84 -13.11
C ASP A 186 5.62 25.92 -14.06
N GLU A 187 4.29 26.04 -14.19
CA GLU A 187 3.64 27.08 -14.98
C GLU A 187 3.94 28.48 -14.42
N CYS A 188 3.85 28.65 -13.08
CA CYS A 188 4.20 29.91 -12.42
C CYS A 188 5.68 30.30 -12.64
N GLU A 189 6.60 29.33 -12.55
CA GLU A 189 8.03 29.55 -12.79
C GLU A 189 8.31 29.93 -14.25
N GLN A 190 7.66 29.26 -15.22
CA GLN A 190 7.78 29.58 -16.64
C GLN A 190 7.26 30.99 -16.94
N GLU A 191 6.10 31.37 -16.39
CA GLU A 191 5.57 32.72 -16.53
C GLU A 191 6.50 33.78 -15.92
N ALA A 192 7.05 33.53 -14.73
CA ALA A 192 7.99 34.43 -14.07
C ALA A 192 9.29 34.59 -14.89
N GLY A 193 9.82 33.49 -15.42
CA GLY A 193 11.00 33.49 -16.29
C GLY A 193 10.76 34.25 -17.60
N LEU A 194 9.58 34.10 -18.21
CA LEU A 194 9.16 34.86 -19.40
C LEU A 194 9.00 36.36 -19.10
N ARG A 195 8.46 36.72 -17.93
CA ARG A 195 8.34 38.13 -17.49
C ARG A 195 9.72 38.76 -17.23
N GLN A 196 10.65 38.03 -16.61
CA GLN A 196 12.05 38.50 -16.44
C GLN A 196 12.75 38.69 -17.79
N ARG A 197 12.58 37.76 -18.74
CA ARG A 197 13.13 37.89 -20.10
C ARG A 197 12.54 39.08 -20.88
N LYS A 198 11.25 39.37 -20.72
CA LYS A 198 10.61 40.57 -21.29
C LYS A 198 11.11 41.87 -20.66
N ASN A 199 11.45 41.86 -19.37
CA ASN A 199 11.99 43.04 -18.67
C ASN A 199 13.48 43.32 -18.99
N LEU A 200 14.23 42.32 -19.46
CA LEU A 200 15.62 42.47 -19.92
C LEU A 200 15.74 42.72 -21.44
N GLY A 201 14.66 42.55 -22.20
CA GLY A 201 14.62 42.71 -23.65
C GLY A 201 13.84 43.95 -24.08
N GLY A 202 14.53 45.09 -24.16
CA GLY A 202 14.00 46.28 -24.82
C GLY A 202 13.69 46.01 -26.30
N TYR A 203 12.45 46.33 -26.70
CA TYR A 203 11.97 46.53 -28.08
C TYR A 203 12.24 45.43 -29.11
N ARG A 204 11.18 44.66 -29.45
CA ARG A 204 10.73 44.43 -30.85
C ARG A 204 9.34 43.78 -30.86
N ARG A 205 8.32 44.56 -31.26
CA ARG A 205 7.00 44.05 -31.66
C ARG A 205 7.13 43.43 -33.05
N GLY A 206 6.87 42.14 -33.16
CA GLY A 206 6.52 41.46 -34.40
C GLY A 206 5.27 40.63 -34.15
N ALA A 207 4.15 41.05 -34.74
CA ALA A 207 2.90 40.31 -34.68
C ALA A 207 2.95 39.13 -35.66
N SER A 208 2.67 37.92 -35.19
CA SER A 208 2.29 36.80 -36.05
C SER A 208 1.13 36.06 -35.39
N SER A 209 -0.04 36.24 -36.00
CA SER A 209 -1.28 35.51 -35.70
C SER A 209 -1.13 34.08 -36.24
N GLY A 210 -1.35 33.08 -35.40
CA GLY A 210 -1.31 31.66 -35.77
C GLY A 210 -2.50 30.93 -35.17
N ASN A 211 -3.35 30.40 -36.04
CA ASN A 211 -4.63 29.74 -35.76
C ASN A 211 -4.53 28.59 -34.74
N GLY A 212 -5.27 28.71 -33.64
CA GLY A 212 -5.55 27.61 -32.71
C GLY A 212 -6.87 26.94 -33.08
N VAL A 213 -6.80 25.83 -33.81
CA VAL A 213 -7.94 24.94 -34.06
C VAL A 213 -7.47 23.52 -33.76
N ASN A 214 -7.36 23.18 -32.46
CA ASN A 214 -7.16 21.81 -31.95
C ASN A 214 -7.40 21.69 -30.43
N ALA A 215 -7.80 22.77 -29.73
CA ALA A 215 -8.00 22.78 -28.28
C ALA A 215 -9.42 22.39 -27.82
N LEU A 216 -10.37 22.22 -28.75
CA LEU A 216 -11.79 22.02 -28.40
C LEU A 216 -12.14 20.54 -28.17
N GLU A 217 -11.53 19.59 -28.88
CA GLU A 217 -11.86 18.16 -28.73
C GLU A 217 -11.26 17.50 -27.48
N GLN A 218 -10.12 18.00 -26.96
CA GLN A 218 -9.54 17.51 -25.69
C GLN A 218 -10.29 18.02 -24.46
N GLY A 219 -10.96 19.18 -24.56
CA GLY A 219 -11.72 19.78 -23.46
C GLY A 219 -13.03 19.05 -23.14
N GLU A 220 -13.73 18.54 -24.15
CA GLU A 220 -15.00 17.81 -23.96
C GLU A 220 -14.79 16.41 -23.35
N SER A 221 -13.77 15.68 -23.78
CA SER A 221 -13.39 14.38 -23.19
C SER A 221 -12.95 14.52 -21.73
N ALA A 222 -12.13 15.54 -21.43
CA ALA A 222 -11.67 15.80 -20.07
C ALA A 222 -12.83 16.26 -19.16
N GLY A 223 -13.78 17.03 -19.68
CA GLY A 223 -14.97 17.47 -18.95
C GLY A 223 -15.88 16.30 -18.55
N LEU A 224 -16.15 15.38 -19.47
CA LEU A 224 -16.96 14.18 -19.20
C LEU A 224 -16.28 13.23 -18.20
N ASP A 225 -14.97 13.02 -18.30
CA ASP A 225 -14.21 12.20 -17.35
C ASP A 225 -14.22 12.80 -15.93
N LEU A 226 -14.19 14.14 -15.83
CA LEU A 226 -14.29 14.85 -14.56
C LEU A 226 -15.69 14.73 -13.93
N GLU A 227 -16.76 14.82 -14.72
CA GLU A 227 -18.14 14.64 -14.24
C GLU A 227 -18.40 13.21 -13.74
N VAL A 228 -17.94 12.19 -14.48
CA VAL A 228 -18.06 10.79 -14.06
C VAL A 228 -17.26 10.54 -12.79
N SER A 229 -16.04 11.06 -12.69
CA SER A 229 -15.22 10.94 -11.48
C SER A 229 -15.87 11.62 -10.28
N ALA A 230 -16.44 12.82 -10.45
CA ALA A 230 -17.15 13.52 -9.39
C ALA A 230 -18.35 12.70 -8.90
N TYR A 231 -19.18 12.20 -9.81
CA TYR A 231 -20.34 11.37 -9.48
C TYR A 231 -19.96 10.11 -8.68
N VAL A 232 -18.90 9.41 -9.08
CA VAL A 232 -18.41 8.22 -8.36
C VAL A 232 -17.93 8.59 -6.96
N GLU A 233 -17.15 9.67 -6.83
CA GLU A 233 -16.63 10.08 -5.53
C GLU A 233 -17.76 10.56 -4.59
N GLU A 234 -18.80 11.24 -5.10
CA GLU A 234 -19.98 11.63 -4.30
C GLU A 234 -20.83 10.42 -3.86
N ARG A 235 -21.13 9.50 -4.77
CA ARG A 235 -22.00 8.35 -4.51
C ARG A 235 -21.44 7.42 -3.42
N PHE A 236 -20.13 7.27 -3.35
CA PHE A 236 -19.46 6.43 -2.37
C PHE A 236 -18.95 7.21 -1.14
N GLY A 237 -19.36 8.48 -0.98
CA GLY A 237 -18.91 9.33 0.12
C GLY A 237 -17.39 9.54 0.15
N ARG A 238 -16.71 9.43 -0.99
CA ARG A 238 -15.26 9.66 -1.11
C ARG A 238 -14.93 11.15 -1.34
N ASN A 239 -15.97 11.98 -1.34
CA ASN A 239 -15.94 13.44 -1.37
C ASN A 239 -16.09 14.05 0.03
N PHE A 240 -15.73 13.38 1.13
CA PHE A 240 -15.70 14.04 2.43
C PHE A 240 -14.61 15.12 2.47
N ASP A 241 -14.89 16.20 3.21
CA ASP A 241 -13.90 17.25 3.47
C ASP A 241 -12.76 16.66 4.34
N PRO A 242 -11.48 16.77 3.92
CA PRO A 242 -10.34 16.26 4.68
C PRO A 242 -10.29 16.73 6.13
N LYS A 243 -10.92 17.86 6.51
CA LYS A 243 -10.99 18.30 7.90
C LYS A 243 -11.65 17.30 8.84
N TYR A 244 -12.55 16.45 8.33
CA TYR A 244 -13.22 15.39 9.10
C TYR A 244 -12.42 14.08 9.14
N ALA A 245 -11.24 14.00 8.51
CA ALA A 245 -10.49 12.75 8.41
C ALA A 245 -10.17 12.11 9.76
N SER A 246 -9.83 12.92 10.77
CA SER A 246 -9.55 12.43 12.13
C SER A 246 -10.79 11.85 12.81
N GLU A 247 -11.93 12.53 12.69
CA GLU A 247 -13.21 12.08 13.24
C GLU A 247 -13.71 10.80 12.55
N MET A 248 -13.61 10.73 11.23
CA MET A 248 -14.00 9.54 10.46
C MET A 248 -13.13 8.34 10.78
N LYS A 249 -11.82 8.53 10.94
CA LYS A 249 -10.90 7.47 11.40
C LYS A 249 -11.26 6.99 12.80
N LEU A 250 -11.57 7.91 13.73
CA LEU A 250 -12.00 7.55 15.07
C LEU A 250 -13.32 6.76 15.06
N ALA A 251 -14.30 7.18 14.26
CA ALA A 251 -15.56 6.46 14.10
C ALA A 251 -15.33 5.04 13.54
N LEU A 252 -14.47 4.88 12.53
CA LEU A 252 -14.13 3.56 11.99
C LEU A 252 -13.45 2.67 13.05
N ARG A 253 -12.50 3.22 13.82
CA ARG A 253 -11.85 2.50 14.92
C ARG A 253 -12.84 2.04 15.98
N ARG A 254 -13.76 2.93 16.41
CA ARG A 254 -14.83 2.59 17.36
C ARG A 254 -15.72 1.47 16.83
N ARG A 255 -16.10 1.52 15.55
CA ARG A 255 -16.92 0.47 14.91
C ARG A 255 -16.20 -0.87 14.89
N ILE A 256 -14.91 -0.88 14.52
CA ILE A 256 -14.09 -2.10 14.52
C ILE A 256 -13.90 -2.65 15.94
N ALA A 257 -13.76 -1.79 16.95
CA ALA A 257 -13.67 -2.20 18.35
C ALA A 257 -15.00 -2.71 18.95
N GLY A 258 -16.10 -2.62 18.21
CA GLY A 258 -17.44 -2.98 18.71
C GLY A 258 -18.08 -1.91 19.61
N ALA A 259 -17.56 -0.69 19.61
CA ALA A 259 -18.02 0.43 20.46
C ALA A 259 -19.07 1.34 19.79
N LEU A 260 -19.57 0.98 18.60
CA LEU A 260 -20.67 1.66 17.90
C LEU A 260 -21.71 0.60 17.53
N THR A 261 -22.72 0.42 18.38
CA THR A 261 -23.95 -0.31 18.05
C THR A 261 -25.02 0.69 17.64
N GLU A 262 -25.93 0.30 16.73
CA GLU A 262 -26.99 1.18 16.21
C GLU A 262 -27.96 1.67 17.31
N ASP A 263 -27.96 1.01 18.46
CA ASP A 263 -28.83 1.28 19.61
C ASP A 263 -28.02 1.81 20.81
N GLU A 264 -27.61 3.08 20.79
CA GLU A 264 -27.21 3.81 22.01
C GLU A 264 -28.41 4.50 22.65
N GLU A 265 -29.43 3.73 23.02
CA GLU A 265 -30.37 4.13 24.08
C GLU A 265 -30.61 2.92 25.01
N GLU A 266 -30.13 3.07 26.24
CA GLU A 266 -30.42 2.22 27.40
C GLU A 266 -29.79 0.81 27.45
N HIS A 267 -28.84 0.67 28.39
CA HIS A 267 -28.31 -0.54 29.05
C HIS A 267 -26.85 -0.89 28.69
N GLY A 268 -25.95 -0.48 29.58
CA GLY A 268 -24.51 -0.74 29.51
C GLY A 268 -24.13 -2.22 29.57
N ALA A 269 -24.01 -2.85 28.40
CA ALA A 269 -23.29 -4.11 28.23
C ALA A 269 -22.06 -3.87 27.34
N GLN A 270 -20.89 -3.88 27.99
CA GLN A 270 -19.56 -3.89 27.39
C GLN A 270 -19.37 -5.15 26.52
N VAL A 271 -19.76 -5.14 25.24
CA VAL A 271 -19.38 -6.24 24.33
C VAL A 271 -18.33 -5.74 23.33
N GLN A 272 -17.11 -5.75 23.84
CA GLN A 272 -15.85 -5.42 23.19
C GLN A 272 -15.33 -6.59 22.35
N ARG A 273 -15.96 -6.99 21.22
CA ARG A 273 -15.52 -8.14 20.38
C ARG A 273 -15.00 -9.38 21.17
N GLY A 274 -15.66 -9.75 22.27
CA GLY A 274 -15.25 -10.87 23.12
C GLY A 274 -14.02 -10.63 24.04
N VAL A 275 -13.35 -9.48 23.96
CA VAL A 275 -12.13 -9.14 24.73
C VAL A 275 -12.35 -7.96 25.68
N ALA A 276 -12.30 -8.22 26.97
CA ALA A 276 -12.42 -7.19 28.00
C ALA A 276 -11.30 -6.15 27.89
N GLY A 277 -11.66 -4.86 27.93
CA GLY A 277 -10.77 -3.72 27.81
C GLY A 277 -10.58 -3.17 26.38
N LEU A 278 -11.05 -3.85 25.32
CA LEU A 278 -10.85 -3.37 23.94
C LEU A 278 -11.49 -1.99 23.70
N SER A 279 -10.74 -1.10 23.07
CA SER A 279 -11.16 0.26 22.76
C SER A 279 -10.75 0.69 21.35
N ALA A 280 -11.18 1.88 20.93
CA ALA A 280 -10.74 2.47 19.67
C ALA A 280 -9.23 2.76 19.63
N GLU A 281 -8.57 2.86 20.79
CA GLU A 281 -7.12 3.09 20.85
C GLU A 281 -6.30 1.82 20.60
N ASP A 282 -6.95 0.65 20.64
CA ASP A 282 -6.35 -0.64 20.31
C ASP A 282 -6.49 -1.01 18.82
N VAL A 283 -7.17 -0.16 18.04
CA VAL A 283 -7.39 -0.35 16.60
C VAL A 283 -6.51 0.58 15.79
N PHE A 284 -5.65 0.02 14.95
CA PHE A 284 -4.73 0.79 14.10
C PHE A 284 -5.17 0.74 12.64
N LEU A 285 -5.44 1.91 12.05
CA LEU A 285 -5.74 2.03 10.62
C LEU A 285 -4.45 2.28 9.83
N VAL A 286 -4.17 1.40 8.88
CA VAL A 286 -2.98 1.46 8.03
C VAL A 286 -3.36 1.42 6.55
N ALA A 287 -2.41 1.76 5.67
CA ALA A 287 -2.68 2.02 4.26
C ALA A 287 -3.23 0.80 3.48
N THR A 288 -2.79 -0.41 3.83
CA THR A 288 -3.19 -1.66 3.14
C THR A 288 -3.26 -2.84 4.12
N GLY A 289 -3.96 -3.92 3.74
CA GLY A 289 -3.97 -5.17 4.51
C GLY A 289 -2.57 -5.75 4.73
N MET A 290 -1.69 -5.70 3.72
CA MET A 290 -0.30 -6.16 3.91
C MET A 290 0.51 -5.24 4.82
N SER A 291 0.19 -3.95 4.88
CA SER A 291 0.78 -3.06 5.88
C SER A 291 0.35 -3.46 7.28
N ALA A 292 -0.87 -3.98 7.48
CA ALA A 292 -1.31 -4.47 8.78
C ALA A 292 -0.50 -5.70 9.22
N VAL A 293 -0.34 -6.67 8.32
CA VAL A 293 0.55 -7.85 8.53
C VAL A 293 1.97 -7.40 8.82
N PHE A 294 2.51 -6.50 7.99
CA PHE A 294 3.88 -5.98 8.14
C PHE A 294 4.09 -5.29 9.49
N TYR A 295 3.21 -4.36 9.87
CA TYR A 295 3.37 -3.63 11.12
C TYR A 295 3.11 -4.51 12.35
N ALA A 296 2.20 -5.49 12.29
CA ALA A 296 2.07 -6.49 13.36
C ALA A 296 3.40 -7.24 13.57
N HIS A 297 4.00 -7.72 12.49
CA HIS A 297 5.31 -8.39 12.53
C HIS A 297 6.43 -7.47 13.06
N GLN A 298 6.53 -6.24 12.54
CA GLN A 298 7.57 -5.30 12.96
C GLN A 298 7.41 -4.89 14.43
N SER A 299 6.19 -4.71 14.92
CA SER A 299 5.93 -4.41 16.34
C SER A 299 6.38 -5.56 17.24
N LEU A 300 6.06 -6.79 16.89
CA LEU A 300 6.50 -7.97 17.65
C LEU A 300 8.02 -8.12 17.65
N LEU A 301 8.70 -7.82 16.54
CA LEU A 301 10.17 -7.83 16.47
C LEU A 301 10.84 -6.86 17.44
N THR A 302 10.15 -5.80 17.87
CA THR A 302 10.68 -4.90 18.91
C THR A 302 10.73 -5.57 20.30
N MET A 303 9.94 -6.63 20.51
CA MET A 303 9.86 -7.38 21.76
C MET A 303 10.79 -8.59 21.76
N ARG A 304 10.90 -9.29 20.62
CA ARG A 304 11.73 -10.50 20.49
C ARG A 304 12.26 -10.62 19.07
N GLN A 305 13.58 -10.75 18.93
CA GLN A 305 14.20 -11.08 17.63
C GLN A 305 14.16 -12.60 17.45
N GLY A 306 13.13 -13.11 16.77
CA GLY A 306 12.94 -14.55 16.54
C GLY A 306 12.32 -14.87 15.19
N LYS A 307 12.37 -16.14 14.78
CA LYS A 307 11.68 -16.60 13.58
C LYS A 307 10.18 -16.63 13.79
N SER A 308 9.42 -16.32 12.74
CA SER A 308 7.96 -16.49 12.74
C SER A 308 7.57 -17.89 12.27
N ILE A 309 6.41 -18.37 12.67
CA ILE A 309 5.81 -19.59 12.13
C ILE A 309 4.62 -19.18 11.27
N CYS A 310 4.65 -19.55 10.00
CA CYS A 310 3.53 -19.39 9.08
C CYS A 310 2.73 -20.70 9.07
N PHE A 311 1.58 -20.71 9.75
CA PHE A 311 0.75 -21.90 9.91
C PHE A 311 -0.47 -21.88 8.99
N GLY A 312 -0.58 -22.90 8.14
CA GLY A 312 -1.50 -22.97 7.01
C GLY A 312 -0.92 -22.33 5.74
N PHE A 313 -1.78 -22.15 4.75
CA PHE A 313 -1.44 -21.54 3.46
C PHE A 313 -2.04 -20.13 3.38
N PRO A 314 -1.47 -19.12 4.07
CA PRO A 314 -1.95 -17.76 3.95
C PRO A 314 -1.53 -17.16 2.60
N TYR A 315 -2.05 -15.97 2.32
CA TYR A 315 -1.69 -15.15 1.18
C TYR A 315 -0.17 -15.06 1.03
N THR A 316 0.32 -15.33 -0.19
CA THR A 316 1.75 -15.60 -0.45
C THR A 316 2.70 -14.51 0.04
N ASP A 317 2.29 -13.24 -0.01
CA ASP A 317 3.13 -12.13 0.48
C ASP A 317 3.30 -12.12 2.01
N THR A 318 2.38 -12.74 2.77
CA THR A 318 2.50 -12.88 4.23
C THR A 318 3.75 -13.69 4.56
N LEU A 319 3.93 -14.87 3.95
CA LEU A 319 5.16 -15.66 4.12
C LEU A 319 6.40 -14.86 3.72
N LYS A 320 6.34 -14.08 2.63
CA LYS A 320 7.47 -13.25 2.18
C LYS A 320 7.83 -12.14 3.17
N ILE A 321 6.86 -11.57 3.89
CA ILE A 321 7.13 -10.63 4.98
C ILE A 321 7.94 -11.33 6.08
N LEU A 322 7.47 -12.50 6.53
CA LEU A 322 8.07 -13.25 7.63
C LEU A 322 9.50 -13.71 7.28
N GLU A 323 9.73 -14.12 6.03
CA GLU A 323 11.04 -14.56 5.55
C GLU A 323 12.06 -13.40 5.42
N LYS A 324 11.62 -12.25 4.90
CA LYS A 324 12.53 -11.20 4.44
C LYS A 324 12.77 -10.07 5.44
N PHE A 325 11.83 -9.83 6.36
CA PHE A 325 11.82 -8.65 7.23
C PHE A 325 12.07 -8.97 8.70
N GLY A 326 12.82 -10.05 8.95
CA GLY A 326 13.20 -10.54 10.27
C GLY A 326 14.18 -11.72 10.17
N PRO A 327 14.38 -12.47 11.26
CA PRO A 327 15.24 -13.66 11.31
C PRO A 327 14.82 -14.84 10.41
N GLY A 328 13.66 -14.78 9.77
CA GLY A 328 13.14 -15.79 8.85
C GLY A 328 11.84 -16.44 9.35
N ALA A 329 11.40 -17.49 8.66
CA ALA A 329 10.15 -18.17 8.97
C ALA A 329 10.26 -19.70 8.88
N TYR A 330 9.51 -20.39 9.72
CA TYR A 330 9.11 -21.79 9.51
C TYR A 330 7.78 -21.79 8.77
N PHE A 331 7.63 -22.63 7.74
CA PHE A 331 6.40 -22.75 6.96
C PHE A 331 5.76 -24.11 7.16
N LEU A 332 4.56 -24.12 7.74
CA LEU A 332 3.73 -25.29 8.00
C LEU A 332 2.46 -25.17 7.14
N GLY A 333 2.64 -25.41 5.83
CA GLY A 333 1.71 -25.00 4.79
C GLY A 333 0.39 -25.77 4.70
N HIS A 334 0.30 -26.97 5.27
CA HIS A 334 -0.93 -27.75 5.27
C HIS A 334 -1.91 -27.25 6.33
N GLY A 335 -1.38 -26.78 7.49
CA GLY A 335 -2.17 -26.24 8.60
C GLY A 335 -3.06 -27.28 9.29
N GLU A 336 -2.77 -28.56 9.09
CA GLU A 336 -3.57 -29.69 9.58
C GLU A 336 -2.68 -30.91 9.86
N GLY A 337 -3.22 -31.88 10.60
CA GLY A 337 -2.54 -33.17 10.83
C GLY A 337 -1.13 -33.01 11.39
N SER A 338 -0.14 -33.54 10.67
CA SER A 338 1.27 -33.56 11.06
C SER A 338 1.88 -32.17 11.26
N ASP A 339 1.31 -31.12 10.67
CA ASP A 339 1.81 -29.75 10.86
C ASP A 339 1.64 -29.30 12.32
N TYR A 340 0.62 -29.80 13.05
CA TYR A 340 0.52 -29.53 14.48
C TYR A 340 1.60 -30.25 15.30
N GLU A 341 1.98 -31.46 14.90
CA GLU A 341 3.07 -32.18 15.58
C GLU A 341 4.41 -31.46 15.39
N GLU A 342 4.67 -30.95 14.18
CA GLU A 342 5.87 -30.16 13.91
C GLU A 342 5.83 -28.78 14.58
N LEU A 343 4.66 -28.12 14.63
CA LEU A 343 4.45 -26.89 15.39
C LEU A 343 4.84 -27.10 16.85
N GLU A 344 4.31 -28.15 17.50
CA GLU A 344 4.64 -28.48 18.88
C GLU A 344 6.14 -28.75 19.06
N ARG A 345 6.79 -29.50 18.15
CA ARG A 345 8.25 -29.71 18.18
C ARG A 345 9.05 -28.42 18.07
N ILE A 346 8.65 -27.49 17.19
CA ILE A 346 9.31 -26.19 17.05
C ILE A 346 9.18 -25.40 18.36
N LEU A 347 7.99 -25.37 18.96
CA LEU A 347 7.73 -24.64 20.20
C LEU A 347 8.42 -25.28 21.42
N GLU A 348 8.53 -26.60 21.47
CA GLU A 348 9.32 -27.29 22.49
C GLU A 348 10.80 -26.96 22.40
N ARG A 349 11.36 -26.90 21.17
CA ARG A 349 12.74 -26.44 20.95
C ARG A 349 12.92 -24.98 21.37
N HIS A 350 11.94 -24.12 21.08
CA HIS A 350 11.93 -22.72 21.51
C HIS A 350 12.04 -22.60 23.04
N ALA A 351 11.29 -23.41 23.80
CA ALA A 351 11.34 -23.38 25.26
C ALA A 351 12.68 -23.86 25.83
N GLN A 352 13.41 -24.71 25.09
CA GLN A 352 14.67 -25.30 25.54
C GLN A 352 15.91 -24.53 25.06
N THR A 353 15.78 -23.78 23.97
CA THR A 353 16.92 -23.17 23.25
C THR A 353 16.74 -21.66 23.16
N PRO A 354 17.37 -20.87 24.07
CA PRO A 354 17.29 -19.41 24.04
C PRO A 354 17.80 -18.78 22.73
N ASP A 355 18.66 -19.48 21.99
CA ASP A 355 19.33 -18.97 20.78
C ASP A 355 18.52 -19.14 19.48
N ASP A 356 17.41 -19.89 19.48
CA ASP A 356 16.45 -19.96 18.34
C ASP A 356 15.05 -19.55 18.80
N PRO A 357 14.86 -18.29 19.20
CA PRO A 357 13.58 -17.83 19.70
C PRO A 357 12.52 -17.80 18.59
N ILE A 358 11.30 -18.20 18.94
CA ILE A 358 10.12 -18.01 18.10
C ILE A 358 9.45 -16.70 18.48
N LEU A 359 9.16 -15.91 17.44
CA LEU A 359 8.49 -14.63 17.55
C LEU A 359 6.99 -14.82 17.75
N ALA A 360 6.35 -15.42 16.76
CA ALA A 360 4.90 -15.52 16.69
C ALA A 360 4.45 -16.59 15.69
N ILE A 361 3.21 -17.04 15.87
CA ILE A 361 2.47 -17.86 14.93
C ILE A 361 1.56 -16.92 14.12
N PHE A 362 1.67 -16.96 12.80
CA PHE A 362 0.79 -16.26 11.86
C PHE A 362 -0.10 -17.28 11.15
N THR A 363 -1.40 -17.02 11.11
CA THR A 363 -2.36 -17.87 10.38
C THR A 363 -3.50 -17.04 9.80
N GLU A 364 -4.19 -17.57 8.79
CA GLU A 364 -5.40 -16.98 8.22
C GLU A 364 -6.63 -17.77 8.67
N CYS A 365 -7.73 -17.06 8.96
CA CYS A 365 -9.00 -17.69 9.30
C CYS A 365 -10.17 -16.98 8.59
N PRO A 366 -10.81 -17.63 7.60
CA PRO A 366 -10.31 -18.75 6.81
C PRO A 366 -9.23 -18.31 5.80
N SER A 367 -8.40 -19.26 5.38
CA SER A 367 -7.33 -19.03 4.39
C SER A 367 -7.83 -18.72 2.98
N ASN A 368 -7.08 -17.88 2.27
CA ASN A 368 -7.30 -17.59 0.85
C ASN A 368 -6.26 -18.32 -0.02
N PRO A 369 -6.64 -19.18 -0.99
CA PRO A 369 -8.00 -19.39 -1.53
C PRO A 369 -8.72 -20.65 -0.99
N LEU A 370 -8.09 -21.42 -0.11
CA LEU A 370 -8.54 -22.78 0.23
C LEU A 370 -9.72 -22.83 1.21
N LEU A 371 -10.05 -21.70 1.84
CA LEU A 371 -11.05 -21.58 2.90
C LEU A 371 -10.84 -22.55 4.07
N LYS A 372 -9.61 -23.02 4.27
CA LYS A 372 -9.23 -23.82 5.43
C LYS A 372 -9.13 -22.94 6.66
N THR A 373 -9.62 -23.42 7.79
CA THR A 373 -9.53 -22.78 9.10
C THR A 373 -8.62 -23.59 10.00
N ALA A 374 -7.62 -22.93 10.59
CA ALA A 374 -6.86 -23.54 11.68
C ALA A 374 -7.73 -23.64 12.94
N ASP A 375 -7.40 -24.59 13.82
CA ASP A 375 -8.01 -24.73 15.14
C ASP A 375 -7.47 -23.60 16.04
N LEU A 376 -8.11 -22.44 15.99
CA LEU A 376 -7.72 -21.25 16.76
C LEU A 376 -7.65 -21.53 18.27
N PRO A 377 -8.60 -22.26 18.91
CA PRO A 377 -8.45 -22.68 20.30
C PRO A 377 -7.15 -23.46 20.56
N ARG A 378 -6.79 -24.42 19.71
CA ARG A 378 -5.55 -25.19 19.86
C ARG A 378 -4.31 -24.31 19.67
N LEU A 379 -4.30 -23.45 18.65
CA LEU A 379 -3.18 -22.52 18.42
C LEU A 379 -3.02 -21.55 19.59
N HIS A 380 -4.11 -21.02 20.14
CA HIS A 380 -4.11 -20.13 21.30
C HIS A 380 -3.52 -20.81 22.54
N GLN A 381 -3.91 -22.06 22.81
CA GLN A 381 -3.36 -22.85 23.92
C GLN A 381 -1.85 -23.07 23.77
N LEU A 382 -1.39 -23.40 22.56
CA LEU A 382 0.04 -23.57 22.27
C LEU A 382 0.80 -22.24 22.41
N ALA A 383 0.27 -21.17 21.82
CA ALA A 383 0.87 -19.84 21.89
C ALA A 383 1.05 -19.37 23.34
N THR A 384 0.01 -19.51 24.15
CA THR A 384 0.01 -19.19 25.58
C THR A 384 1.01 -20.04 26.35
N ARG A 385 0.99 -21.37 26.14
CA ARG A 385 1.88 -22.31 26.85
C ARG A 385 3.36 -22.00 26.61
N PHE A 386 3.71 -21.61 25.39
CA PHE A 386 5.09 -21.38 24.97
C PHE A 386 5.49 -19.89 24.94
N ASN A 387 4.61 -18.99 25.39
CA ASN A 387 4.85 -17.56 25.43
C ASN A 387 5.33 -16.98 24.09
N VAL A 388 4.60 -17.32 23.02
CA VAL A 388 4.77 -16.78 21.66
C VAL A 388 3.48 -16.09 21.25
N ALA A 389 3.57 -15.03 20.45
CA ALA A 389 2.36 -14.31 20.04
C ALA A 389 1.57 -15.10 18.97
N LEU A 390 0.25 -14.95 18.93
CA LEU A 390 -0.63 -15.45 17.88
C LEU A 390 -1.24 -14.29 17.11
N VAL A 391 -0.92 -14.22 15.80
CA VAL A 391 -1.46 -13.25 14.86
C VAL A 391 -2.41 -13.95 13.90
N VAL A 392 -3.66 -13.49 13.86
CA VAL A 392 -4.68 -14.05 12.96
C VAL A 392 -5.08 -13.02 11.91
N ASP A 393 -4.94 -13.37 10.64
CA ASP A 393 -5.52 -12.63 9.54
C ASP A 393 -6.96 -13.11 9.29
N GLU A 394 -7.93 -12.25 9.62
CA GLU A 394 -9.36 -12.53 9.50
C GLU A 394 -9.98 -11.95 8.23
N THR A 395 -9.17 -11.54 7.24
CA THR A 395 -9.62 -10.79 6.06
C THR A 395 -10.83 -11.42 5.34
N ILE A 396 -10.84 -12.75 5.17
CA ILE A 396 -11.92 -13.44 4.47
C ILE A 396 -13.15 -13.63 5.37
N GLY A 397 -12.93 -13.92 6.66
CA GLY A 397 -14.00 -14.17 7.61
C GLY A 397 -14.73 -12.88 7.98
N ASN A 398 -14.00 -11.77 8.04
CA ASN A 398 -14.43 -10.46 8.51
C ASN A 398 -14.82 -10.45 10.00
N PHE A 399 -14.46 -9.37 10.69
CA PHE A 399 -14.70 -9.18 12.13
C PHE A 399 -16.16 -9.21 12.58
N VAL A 400 -17.11 -9.10 11.65
CA VAL A 400 -18.54 -9.21 11.92
C VAL A 400 -19.02 -10.66 11.93
N ASN A 401 -18.41 -11.56 11.14
CA ASN A 401 -18.88 -12.94 11.02
C ASN A 401 -18.09 -13.95 11.87
N ILE A 402 -16.83 -13.64 12.20
CA ILE A 402 -16.00 -14.51 13.02
C ILE A 402 -15.39 -13.77 14.20
N ASP A 403 -15.30 -14.49 15.31
CA ASP A 403 -14.61 -14.02 16.51
C ASP A 403 -13.20 -14.61 16.59
N ALA A 404 -12.29 -14.08 15.75
CA ALA A 404 -10.88 -14.45 15.79
C ALA A 404 -10.15 -13.81 16.98
N LEU A 405 -10.59 -12.64 17.43
CA LEU A 405 -9.91 -11.83 18.43
C LEU A 405 -9.91 -12.49 19.81
N SER A 406 -10.96 -13.23 20.17
CA SER A 406 -10.99 -14.02 21.42
C SER A 406 -9.89 -15.08 21.55
N TYR A 407 -9.18 -15.40 20.46
CA TYR A 407 -8.10 -16.40 20.45
C TYR A 407 -6.71 -15.80 20.13
N ALA A 408 -6.62 -14.56 19.67
CA ALA A 408 -5.40 -13.99 19.12
C ALA A 408 -4.88 -12.80 19.95
N ASP A 409 -3.56 -12.60 19.95
CA ASP A 409 -2.95 -11.40 20.53
C ASP A 409 -3.09 -10.20 19.58
N ILE A 410 -3.03 -10.46 18.28
CA ILE A 410 -3.21 -9.44 17.23
C ILE A 410 -4.11 -10.02 16.14
N VAL A 411 -5.09 -9.24 15.71
CA VAL A 411 -5.90 -9.53 14.53
C VAL A 411 -5.62 -8.51 13.44
N VAL A 412 -5.39 -8.99 12.22
CA VAL A 412 -5.20 -8.15 11.04
C VAL A 412 -6.34 -8.40 10.05
N SER A 413 -6.78 -7.35 9.36
CA SER A 413 -7.86 -7.45 8.38
C SER A 413 -7.66 -6.45 7.24
N SER A 414 -7.90 -6.91 6.01
CA SER A 414 -7.84 -6.06 4.81
C SER A 414 -9.20 -5.44 4.50
N LEU A 415 -9.33 -4.14 4.79
CA LEU A 415 -10.52 -3.36 4.44
C LEU A 415 -10.73 -3.19 2.93
N THR A 416 -9.75 -3.54 2.09
CA THR A 416 -9.89 -3.50 0.62
C THR A 416 -10.73 -4.68 0.09
N LYS A 417 -11.02 -5.70 0.91
CA LYS A 417 -11.72 -6.91 0.48
C LYS A 417 -13.21 -6.85 0.79
N VAL A 418 -13.64 -7.46 1.89
CA VAL A 418 -15.07 -7.61 2.23
C VAL A 418 -15.73 -6.27 2.60
N PHE A 419 -14.94 -5.24 2.87
CA PHE A 419 -15.43 -3.95 3.37
C PHE A 419 -15.66 -2.87 2.27
N SER A 420 -14.94 -2.92 1.14
CA SER A 420 -14.82 -1.79 0.19
C SER A 420 -15.74 -1.84 -1.03
#